data_AF-A0A261QYW7-F1
#
_entry.id   AF-A0A261QYW7-F1
#
_cell.length_a   1.000
_cell.length_b   1.000
_cell.length_c   1.000
_cell.angle_alpha   90.00
_cell.angle_beta   90.00
_cell.angle_gamma   90.00
#
_symmetry.space_group_name_H-M   'P 1'
#
loop_
_entity.id
_entity.type
_entity.pdbx_description
1 polymer ?
#
loop_
_entity_poly.entity_id
_entity_poly.type
_entity_poly.pdbx_seq_one_letter_code
_entity_poly.pdbx_strand_id
1 'polypeptide(L)'
;MDKETDMELPIKRKPGRPRKPGGPFKRLSISMPTDVKGGLDYAAALTGMGTSDLVTACVRIGLRQAILDAMQTKIESLGARGSPLTAADILRVYGLPEDLFG
;
A
#
# COMPACT_ATOMS: atom_id res chain seq x y z
N MET A 1 7.66 -25.35 -48.94
CA MET A 1 6.50 -24.87 -48.16
C MET A 1 6.96 -24.97 -46.72
N ASP A 2 7.62 -23.91 -46.29
CA ASP A 2 8.47 -23.89 -45.10
C ASP A 2 7.81 -22.95 -44.11
N LYS A 3 7.45 -23.47 -42.94
CA LYS A 3 7.15 -22.66 -41.76
C LYS A 3 7.93 -23.23 -40.60
N GLU A 4 9.17 -22.77 -40.55
CA GLU A 4 10.08 -22.87 -39.42
C GLU A 4 9.48 -22.08 -38.26
N THR A 5 9.29 -22.74 -37.12
CA THR A 5 8.82 -22.13 -35.88
C THR A 5 9.98 -21.38 -35.22
N ASP A 6 9.91 -20.04 -35.22
CA ASP A 6 10.80 -19.16 -34.44
C ASP A 6 10.57 -19.40 -32.94
N MET A 7 11.38 -20.28 -32.35
CA MET A 7 11.54 -20.35 -30.89
C MET A 7 12.42 -19.19 -30.45
N GLU A 8 11.79 -18.10 -30.00
CA GLU A 8 12.46 -16.94 -29.44
C GLU A 8 13.32 -17.36 -28.23
N LEU A 9 14.65 -17.25 -28.37
CA LEU A 9 15.61 -17.61 -27.32
C LEU A 9 15.55 -16.62 -26.14
N PRO A 10 15.67 -17.08 -24.89
CA PRO A 10 15.69 -16.19 -23.74
C PRO A 10 16.95 -15.32 -23.73
N ILE A 11 16.76 -14.00 -23.68
CA ILE A 11 17.83 -12.98 -23.70
C ILE A 11 18.83 -13.25 -22.56
N LYS A 12 20.01 -13.78 -22.89
CA LYS A 12 21.14 -13.90 -21.96
C LYS A 12 21.63 -12.50 -21.55
N ARG A 13 21.41 -12.12 -20.29
CA ARG A 13 21.83 -10.81 -19.76
C ARG A 13 23.27 -10.85 -19.25
N LYS A 14 24.07 -9.85 -19.61
CA LYS A 14 25.45 -9.70 -19.11
C LYS A 14 25.44 -9.32 -17.61
N PRO A 15 26.27 -9.96 -16.77
CA PRO A 15 26.43 -9.58 -15.36
C PRO A 15 27.13 -8.22 -15.26
N GLY A 16 26.64 -7.32 -14.40
CA GLY A 16 27.34 -6.08 -14.05
C GLY A 16 26.71 -4.77 -14.53
N ARG A 17 25.57 -4.78 -15.25
CA ARG A 17 24.84 -3.53 -15.50
C ARG A 17 24.04 -3.15 -14.24
N PRO A 18 24.26 -1.95 -13.65
CA PRO A 18 23.42 -1.46 -12.56
C PRO A 18 21.95 -1.52 -12.98
N ARG A 19 21.07 -2.01 -12.10
CA ARG A 19 19.62 -1.92 -12.33
C ARG A 19 19.31 -0.42 -12.45
N LYS A 20 18.87 0.05 -13.63
CA LYS A 20 18.36 1.42 -13.75
C LYS A 20 17.27 1.60 -12.67
N PRO A 21 17.39 2.56 -11.74
CA PRO A 21 16.29 2.93 -10.87
C PRO A 21 15.27 3.66 -11.76
N GLY A 22 14.30 2.93 -12.29
CA GLY A 22 13.39 3.48 -13.30
C GLY A 22 12.74 2.42 -14.17
N GLY A 23 12.21 1.35 -13.57
CA GLY A 23 11.11 0.65 -14.23
C GLY A 23 9.97 1.65 -14.44
N PRO A 24 9.18 1.55 -15.52
CA PRO A 24 8.06 2.46 -15.73
C PRO A 24 7.18 2.48 -14.47
N PHE A 25 6.84 3.67 -13.98
CA PHE A 25 5.85 3.82 -12.92
C PHE A 25 4.61 3.03 -13.35
N LYS A 26 4.28 1.95 -12.63
CA LYS A 26 3.11 1.13 -12.93
C LYS A 26 1.88 2.00 -12.71
N ARG A 27 1.33 2.54 -13.80
CA ARG A 27 0.04 3.22 -13.77
C ARG A 27 -1.04 2.15 -13.66
N LEU A 28 -1.89 2.29 -12.67
CA LEU A 28 -3.07 1.45 -12.48
C LEU A 28 -4.29 2.22 -12.96
N SER A 29 -5.14 1.57 -13.75
CA SER A 29 -6.47 2.07 -14.08
C SER A 29 -7.50 1.36 -13.22
N ILE A 30 -8.41 2.13 -12.64
CA ILE A 30 -9.49 1.62 -11.79
C ILE A 30 -10.79 2.09 -12.42
N SER A 31 -11.68 1.16 -12.72
CA SER A 31 -13.04 1.49 -13.15
C SER A 31 -13.87 1.87 -11.93
N MET A 32 -14.64 2.95 -12.04
CA MET A 32 -15.51 3.43 -10.96
C MET A 32 -16.80 4.02 -11.54
N PRO A 33 -17.89 4.04 -10.76
CA PRO A 33 -19.12 4.70 -11.15
C PRO A 33 -18.92 6.19 -11.51
N THR A 34 -19.73 6.69 -12.44
CA THR A 34 -19.57 8.03 -13.03
C THR A 34 -19.79 9.15 -12.02
N ASP A 35 -20.72 8.95 -11.09
CA ASP A 35 -21.02 9.83 -9.95
C ASP A 35 -19.82 9.92 -8.99
N VAL A 36 -19.21 8.78 -8.66
CA VAL A 36 -18.00 8.72 -7.83
C VAL A 36 -16.83 9.43 -8.52
N LYS A 37 -16.64 9.20 -9.83
CA LYS A 37 -15.63 9.91 -10.61
C LYS A 37 -15.87 11.41 -10.63
N GLY A 38 -17.12 11.84 -10.81
CA GLY A 38 -17.48 13.27 -10.79
C GLY A 38 -17.16 13.94 -9.45
N GLY A 39 -17.47 13.28 -8.34
CA GLY A 39 -17.10 13.76 -7.00
C GLY A 39 -15.58 13.85 -6.80
N LEU A 40 -14.84 12.86 -7.31
CA LEU A 40 -13.38 12.86 -7.25
C LEU A 40 -12.75 13.99 -8.08
N ASP A 41 -13.24 14.20 -9.31
CA ASP A 41 -12.77 15.28 -10.19
C ASP A 41 -13.03 16.66 -9.55
N TYR A 42 -14.20 16.83 -8.91
CA TYR A 42 -14.54 18.06 -8.18
C TYR A 42 -13.63 18.28 -6.96
N ALA A 43 -13.38 17.25 -6.15
CA ALA A 43 -12.48 17.33 -5.00
C ALA A 43 -11.02 17.62 -5.42
N ALA A 44 -10.57 17.04 -6.54
CA ALA A 44 -9.26 17.30 -7.13
C ALA A 44 -9.13 18.78 -7.54
N ALA A 45 -10.16 19.33 -8.18
CA ALA A 45 -10.20 20.75 -8.54
C ALA A 45 -10.17 21.67 -7.32
N LEU A 46 -10.94 21.36 -6.27
CA LEU A 46 -10.96 22.15 -5.02
C LEU A 46 -9.62 22.16 -4.29
N THR A 47 -8.90 21.04 -4.31
CA THR A 47 -7.62 20.88 -3.61
C THR A 47 -6.43 21.32 -4.46
N GLY A 48 -6.63 21.62 -5.74
CA GLY A 48 -5.56 21.91 -6.69
C GLY A 48 -4.66 20.69 -6.98
N MET A 49 -5.12 19.48 -6.69
CA MET A 49 -4.36 18.24 -6.87
C MET A 49 -4.76 17.53 -8.16
N GLY A 50 -3.82 16.76 -8.73
CA GLY A 50 -4.17 15.80 -9.78
C GLY A 50 -5.07 14.70 -9.21
N THR A 51 -6.06 14.24 -9.99
CA THR A 51 -6.98 13.16 -9.57
C THR A 51 -6.25 11.89 -9.13
N SER A 52 -5.17 11.53 -9.82
CA SER A 52 -4.33 10.37 -9.45
C SER A 52 -3.60 10.58 -8.12
N ASP A 53 -3.15 11.80 -7.84
CA ASP A 53 -2.46 12.14 -6.60
C ASP A 53 -3.44 12.16 -5.43
N LEU A 54 -4.64 12.68 -5.66
CA LEU A 54 -5.72 12.67 -4.68
C LEU A 54 -6.13 11.24 -4.32
N VAL A 55 -6.32 10.36 -5.32
CA VAL A 55 -6.60 8.93 -5.06
C VAL A 55 -5.48 8.29 -4.24
N THR A 56 -4.23 8.57 -4.60
CA THR A 56 -3.07 8.05 -3.85
C THR A 56 -3.07 8.53 -2.39
N ALA A 57 -3.39 9.80 -2.16
CA ALA A 57 -3.51 10.36 -0.82
C ALA A 57 -4.64 9.69 -0.02
N CYS A 58 -5.83 9.57 -0.62
CA CYS A 58 -6.99 8.91 -0.01
C CYS A 58 -6.69 7.45 0.34
N VAL A 59 -6.03 6.68 -0.54
CA VAL A 59 -5.64 5.29 -0.28
C VAL A 59 -4.67 5.21 0.91
N ARG A 60 -3.68 6.12 0.99
CA ARG A 60 -2.75 6.14 2.12
C ARG A 60 -3.43 6.46 3.44
N ILE A 61 -4.40 7.39 3.43
CA ILE A 61 -5.18 7.74 4.62
C ILE A 61 -6.05 6.55 5.03
N GLY A 62 -6.79 5.94 4.10
CA GLY A 62 -7.62 4.77 4.37
C GLY A 62 -6.81 3.58 4.90
N LEU A 63 -5.63 3.34 4.36
CA LEU A 63 -4.73 2.28 4.85
C LEU A 63 -4.27 2.55 6.29
N ARG A 64 -3.91 3.80 6.62
CA ARG A 64 -3.54 4.18 7.99
C ARG A 64 -4.70 3.98 8.96
N GLN A 65 -5.90 4.39 8.58
CA GLN A 65 -7.09 4.19 9.40
C GLN A 65 -7.36 2.71 9.65
N ALA A 66 -7.34 1.89 8.58
CA ALA A 66 -7.54 0.45 8.71
C ALA A 66 -6.50 -0.23 9.62
N ILE A 67 -5.24 0.23 9.59
CA ILE A 67 -4.19 -0.25 10.49
C ILE A 67 -4.52 0.13 11.95
N LEU A 68 -4.92 1.38 12.19
CA LEU A 68 -5.29 1.84 13.54
C LEU A 68 -6.51 1.08 14.09
N ASP A 69 -7.53 0.86 13.26
CA ASP A 69 -8.73 0.12 13.65
C ASP A 69 -8.38 -1.35 13.99
N ALA A 70 -7.50 -1.97 13.19
CA ALA A 70 -7.01 -3.32 13.46
C ALA A 70 -6.18 -3.40 14.76
N MET A 71 -5.35 -2.38 15.04
CA MET A 71 -4.60 -2.27 16.30
C MET A 71 -5.55 -2.13 17.50
N GLN A 72 -6.54 -1.25 17.40
CA GLN A 72 -7.53 -1.03 18.44
C GLN A 72 -8.30 -2.33 18.76
N THR A 73 -8.77 -3.02 17.73
CA THR A 73 -9.45 -4.31 17.86
C THR A 73 -8.56 -5.34 18.58
N LYS A 74 -7.26 -5.36 18.27
CA LYS A 74 -6.30 -6.26 18.90
C LYS A 74 -6.08 -5.92 20.38
N ILE A 75 -5.96 -4.63 20.73
CA ILE A 75 -5.83 -4.16 22.11
C ILE A 75 -7.07 -4.56 22.92
N GLU A 76 -8.26 -4.32 22.39
CA GLU A 76 -9.53 -4.70 23.02
C GLU A 76 -9.61 -6.21 23.24
N SER A 77 -9.20 -7.02 22.25
CA SER A 77 -9.16 -8.48 22.39
C SER A 77 -8.21 -8.99 23.48
N LEU A 78 -7.13 -8.25 23.75
CA LEU A 78 -6.17 -8.55 24.81
C LEU A 78 -6.71 -8.13 26.17
N GLY A 79 -7.34 -6.95 26.27
CA GLY A 79 -7.99 -6.47 27.50
C GLY A 79 -9.22 -7.29 27.91
N ALA A 80 -9.97 -7.82 26.93
CA ALA A 80 -11.14 -8.68 27.18
C ALA A 80 -10.79 -10.03 27.84
N ARG A 81 -9.51 -10.42 27.87
CA ARG A 81 -9.04 -11.64 28.55
C ARG A 81 -8.93 -11.51 30.07
N GLY A 82 -9.35 -10.37 30.65
CA GLY A 82 -9.42 -10.16 32.10
C GLY A 82 -8.07 -9.85 32.77
N SER A 83 -7.01 -9.71 31.98
CA SER A 83 -5.68 -9.35 32.44
C SER A 83 -5.42 -7.87 32.16
N PRO A 84 -4.83 -7.09 33.10
CA PRO A 84 -4.39 -5.74 32.80
C PRO A 84 -3.36 -5.79 31.66
N LEU A 85 -3.62 -5.02 30.59
CA LEU A 85 -2.71 -4.86 29.47
C LEU A 85 -1.36 -4.33 29.98
N THR A 86 -0.29 -5.08 29.76
CA THR A 86 1.05 -4.61 30.11
C THR A 86 1.58 -3.67 29.01
N ALA A 87 2.54 -2.80 29.36
CA ALA A 87 3.22 -1.96 28.37
C ALA A 87 3.85 -2.80 27.24
N ALA A 88 4.35 -4.00 27.55
CA ALA A 88 4.91 -4.94 26.57
C ALA A 88 3.87 -5.44 25.55
N ASP A 89 2.63 -5.70 26.00
CA ASP A 89 1.53 -6.11 25.10
C ASP A 89 1.17 -5.01 24.10
N ILE A 90 1.17 -3.77 24.57
CA ILE A 90 0.92 -2.59 23.75
C ILE A 90 2.06 -2.42 22.73
N LEU A 91 3.32 -2.51 23.15
CA LEU A 91 4.48 -2.37 22.26
C LEU A 91 4.51 -3.44 21.16
N ARG A 92 4.12 -4.69 21.49
CA ARG A 92 3.96 -5.76 20.49
C ARG A 92 2.87 -5.47 19.46
N VAL A 93 1.80 -4.77 19.82
CA VAL A 93 0.77 -4.34 18.86
C VAL A 93 1.34 -3.28 17.91
N TYR A 94 2.16 -2.37 18.43
CA TYR A 94 2.81 -1.32 17.63
C TYR A 94 4.08 -1.78 16.88
N GLY A 95 4.53 -3.02 17.09
CA GLY A 95 5.79 -3.52 16.53
C GLY A 95 7.02 -2.75 17.03
N LEU A 96 6.90 -2.15 18.22
CA LEU A 96 7.95 -1.38 18.87
C LEU A 96 8.77 -2.31 19.77
N PRO A 97 10.09 -2.13 19.84
CA PRO A 97 10.93 -2.97 20.68
C PRO A 97 10.63 -2.71 22.17
N GLU A 98 10.66 -3.78 22.97
CA GLU A 98 10.19 -3.80 24.37
C GLU A 98 11.09 -2.97 25.32
N ASP A 99 12.24 -2.51 24.84
CA ASP A 99 13.27 -1.73 25.53
C ASP A 99 13.04 -0.20 25.49
N LEU A 100 12.02 0.27 24.78
CA LEU A 100 11.72 1.72 24.66
C LEU A 100 11.26 2.40 25.96
N PHE A 101 10.94 1.64 27.01
CA PHE A 101 10.44 2.15 28.30
C PHE A 101 11.33 1.71 29.48
N GLY A 102 12.57 1.28 29.21
CA GLY A 102 13.57 0.88 30.22
C GLY A 102 14.36 2.04 30.80
#